data_AF-A0A133UG74-F1
#
_entry.id   AF-A0A133UG74-F1
#
_cell.length_a   1.000
_cell.length_b   1.000
_cell.length_c   1.000
_cell.angle_alpha   90.00
_cell.angle_beta   90.00
_cell.angle_gamma   90.00
#
_symmetry.space_group_name_H-M   'P 1'
#
loop_
_entity.id
_entity.type
_entity.pdbx_description
1 polymer ?
#
loop_
_entity_poly.entity_id
_entity_poly.type
_entity_poly.pdbx_seq_one_letter_code
_entity_poly.pdbx_strand_id
1 'polypeptide(L)'
;MKPQDEISDIDELIIELDQLFRNAFSREGKRSREQKIVAILRKLKKLKCSFNLVEGRNLKSLWIFKYAGGEEIRRSIKVPNEVEAPFRKTGITP
;
A
#
# COMPACT_ATOMS: atom_id res chain seq x y z
N MET A 1 6.95 -20.42 -7.37
CA MET A 1 7.60 -19.33 -6.63
C MET A 1 7.85 -19.82 -5.22
N LYS A 2 9.05 -19.66 -4.66
CA LYS A 2 9.26 -20.02 -3.25
C LYS A 2 8.58 -18.97 -2.37
N PRO A 3 8.10 -19.31 -1.16
CA PRO A 3 7.45 -18.35 -0.26
C PRO A 3 8.30 -17.09 -0.01
N GLN A 4 9.63 -17.25 0.05
CA GLN A 4 10.57 -16.17 0.31
C GLN A 4 10.69 -15.16 -0.85
N ASP A 5 10.59 -15.61 -2.10
CA ASP A 5 10.57 -14.71 -3.26
C ASP A 5 9.30 -13.84 -3.22
N GLU A 6 8.17 -14.44 -2.83
CA GLU A 6 6.89 -13.73 -2.71
C GLU A 6 6.91 -12.66 -1.62
N ILE A 7 7.53 -12.96 -0.48
CA ILE A 7 7.70 -12.00 0.61
C ILE A 7 8.56 -10.81 0.14
N SER A 8 9.65 -11.07 -0.59
CA SER A 8 10.54 -10.02 -1.12
C SER A 8 9.79 -9.09 -2.07
N ASP A 9 9.05 -9.64 -3.04
CA ASP A 9 8.25 -8.86 -3.99
C ASP A 9 7.23 -7.95 -3.29
N ILE A 10 6.64 -8.44 -2.19
CA ILE A 10 5.67 -7.67 -1.41
C ILE A 10 6.35 -6.53 -0.66
N ASP A 11 7.45 -6.80 0.02
CA ASP A 11 8.17 -5.77 0.77
C ASP A 11 8.67 -4.66 -0.18
N GLU A 12 9.14 -4.99 -1.39
CA GLU A 12 9.50 -4.00 -2.41
C GLU A 12 8.32 -3.11 -2.82
N LEU A 13 7.15 -3.72 -3.09
CA LEU A 13 5.93 -2.98 -3.42
C LEU A 13 5.48 -2.06 -2.27
N ILE A 14 5.64 -2.49 -1.02
CA ILE A 14 5.30 -1.70 0.18
C ILE A 14 6.25 -0.51 0.33
N ILE A 15 7.55 -0.71 0.09
CA ILE A 15 8.55 0.36 0.11
C ILE A 15 8.25 1.40 -0.98
N GLU A 16 7.97 0.97 -2.21
CA GLU A 16 7.59 1.86 -3.31
C GLU A 16 6.32 2.66 -2.96
N LEU A 17 5.33 2.01 -2.36
CA LEU A 17 4.09 2.65 -1.92
C LEU A 17 4.34 3.71 -0.83
N ASP A 18 5.16 3.41 0.19
CA ASP A 18 5.54 4.36 1.23
C ASP A 18 6.27 5.58 0.65
N GLN A 19 7.18 5.37 -0.29
CA GLN A 19 7.87 6.46 -0.98
C GLN A 19 6.91 7.35 -1.77
N LEU A 20 5.92 6.78 -2.47
CA LEU A 20 4.90 7.56 -3.18
C LEU A 20 4.07 8.41 -2.23
N PHE A 21 3.72 7.90 -1.05
CA PHE A 21 2.99 8.66 -0.05
C PHE A 21 3.82 9.78 0.60
N ARG A 22 5.10 9.53 0.89
CA ARG A 22 6.01 10.54 1.47
C ARG A 22 6.35 11.63 0.48
N ASN A 23 6.51 11.29 -0.79
CA ASN A 23 6.85 12.23 -1.86
C ASN A 23 5.62 12.95 -2.42
N ALA A 24 4.73 13.42 -1.53
CA ALA A 24 3.54 14.20 -1.89
C ALA A 24 3.86 15.48 -2.70
N PHE A 25 5.12 15.94 -2.66
CA PHE A 25 5.61 17.14 -3.32
C PHE A 25 6.57 16.90 -4.50
N SER A 26 6.69 15.66 -5.01
CA SER A 26 7.53 15.43 -6.19
C SER A 26 7.01 16.18 -7.43
N ARG A 27 7.91 16.50 -8.37
CA ARG A 27 7.58 17.11 -9.69
C ARG A 27 6.57 16.28 -10.51
N GLU A 28 6.31 15.04 -10.09
CA GLU A 28 5.30 14.18 -10.68
C GLU A 28 3.90 14.68 -10.29
N GLY A 29 3.10 15.06 -11.29
CA GLY A 29 1.76 15.57 -11.07
C GLY A 29 0.88 14.59 -10.29
N LYS A 30 0.01 15.14 -9.41
CA LYS A 30 -0.89 14.42 -8.50
C LYS A 30 -1.59 13.21 -9.14
N ARG A 31 -2.04 13.35 -10.41
CA ARG A 31 -2.73 12.30 -11.17
C ARG A 31 -1.86 11.08 -11.48
N SER A 32 -0.59 11.28 -11.87
CA SER A 32 0.32 10.19 -12.21
C SER A 32 0.67 9.37 -10.96
N ARG A 33 0.93 10.07 -9.85
CA ARG A 33 1.16 9.44 -8.54
C ARG A 33 -0.04 8.60 -8.09
N GLU A 34 -1.25 9.14 -8.23
CA GLU A 34 -2.49 8.41 -7.88
C GLU A 34 -2.61 7.10 -8.68
N GLN A 35 -2.31 7.13 -9.98
CA GLN A 35 -2.34 5.95 -10.83
C GLN A 35 -1.31 4.90 -10.39
N LYS A 36 -0.10 5.31 -10.02
CA LYS A 36 0.94 4.41 -9.48
C LYS A 36 0.51 3.77 -8.16
N ILE A 37 -0.02 4.57 -7.22
CA ILE A 37 -0.56 4.06 -5.95
C ILE A 37 -1.64 3.01 -6.22
N VAL A 38 -2.61 3.30 -7.10
CA VAL A 38 -3.67 2.34 -7.47
C VAL A 38 -3.09 1.07 -8.10
N ALA A 39 -2.07 1.20 -8.95
CA ALA A 39 -1.43 0.06 -9.59
C ALA A 39 -0.73 -0.86 -8.56
N ILE A 40 0.01 -0.30 -7.61
CA ILE A 40 0.69 -1.06 -6.55
C ILE A 40 -0.33 -1.75 -5.64
N LEU A 41 -1.36 -1.04 -5.18
CA LEU A 41 -2.42 -1.62 -4.35
C LEU A 41 -3.13 -2.78 -5.06
N ARG A 42 -3.36 -2.68 -6.37
CA ARG A 42 -3.91 -3.78 -7.18
C ARG A 42 -2.96 -4.97 -7.27
N LYS A 43 -1.65 -4.74 -7.42
CA LYS A 43 -0.64 -5.82 -7.42
C LYS A 43 -0.63 -6.55 -6.08
N LEU A 44 -0.56 -5.83 -4.97
CA LEU A 44 -0.61 -6.39 -3.61
C LEU A 44 -1.91 -7.19 -3.39
N LYS A 45 -3.05 -6.73 -3.89
CA LYS A 45 -4.33 -7.49 -3.83
C LYS A 45 -4.27 -8.79 -4.63
N LYS A 46 -3.64 -8.79 -5.82
CA LYS A 46 -3.42 -10.02 -6.61
C LYS A 46 -2.51 -11.02 -5.89
N LEU A 47 -1.55 -10.51 -5.11
CA LEU A 47 -0.70 -11.32 -4.22
C LEU A 47 -1.42 -11.79 -2.96
N LYS A 48 -2.74 -11.56 -2.84
CA LYS A 48 -3.58 -11.93 -1.70
C LYS A 48 -3.22 -11.20 -0.40
N CYS A 49 -2.64 -10.01 -0.49
CA CYS A 49 -2.50 -9.15 0.68
C CYS A 49 -3.87 -8.59 1.09
N SER A 50 -4.10 -8.54 2.40
CA SER A 50 -5.24 -7.88 3.03
C SER A 50 -4.83 -6.49 3.51
N PHE A 51 -5.80 -5.59 3.59
CA PHE A 51 -5.58 -4.19 3.91
C PHE A 51 -6.51 -3.74 5.03
N ASN A 52 -6.01 -2.91 5.93
CA ASN A 52 -6.83 -2.21 6.91
C ASN A 52 -6.37 -0.76 7.00
N LEU A 53 -7.24 0.18 6.64
CA LEU A 53 -6.93 1.61 6.69
C LEU A 53 -7.45 2.16 8.02
N VAL A 54 -6.53 2.51 8.91
CA VAL A 54 -6.86 3.02 10.25
C VAL A 54 -6.71 4.53 10.26
N GLU A 55 -7.79 5.23 10.59
CA GLU A 55 -7.78 6.68 10.75
C GLU A 55 -7.46 7.06 12.20
N GLY A 56 -6.35 7.76 12.40
CA GLY A 56 -6.01 8.43 13.67
C GLY A 56 -6.35 9.91 13.63
N ARG A 57 -6.23 10.61 14.79
CA ARG A 57 -6.61 12.03 14.92
C ARG A 57 -6.00 12.96 13.87
N ASN A 58 -4.75 12.73 13.46
CA ASN A 58 -4.00 13.59 12.53
C ASN A 58 -3.32 12.84 11.38
N LEU A 59 -3.44 11.51 11.33
CA LEU A 59 -2.68 10.64 10.43
C LEU A 59 -3.53 9.42 10.09
N LYS A 60 -3.51 9.00 8.82
CA LYS A 60 -4.05 7.69 8.40
C LYS A 60 -2.90 6.70 8.28
N SER A 61 -3.14 5.44 8.61
CA SER A 61 -2.17 4.35 8.48
C SER A 61 -2.79 3.22 7.68
N LEU A 62 -2.12 2.79 6.61
CA LEU A 62 -2.49 1.58 5.89
C LEU A 62 -1.71 0.42 6.46
N TRP A 63 -2.41 -0.53 7.06
CA TRP A 63 -1.89 -1.82 7.44
C TRP A 63 -2.06 -2.81 6.30
N ILE A 64 -1.00 -3.58 6.04
CA ILE A 64 -0.93 -4.58 4.98
C ILE A 64 -0.54 -5.91 5.62
N PHE A 65 -1.35 -6.94 5.38
CA PHE A 65 -1.21 -8.26 5.98
C PHE A 65 -1.18 -9.35 4.92
N LYS A 66 -0.36 -10.38 5.12
CA LYS A 66 -0.44 -11.61 4.34
C LYS A 66 0.15 -12.77 5.11
N TYR A 67 -0.52 -13.91 5.03
CA TYR A 67 0.03 -15.19 5.49
C TYR A 67 0.56 -15.97 4.28
N ALA A 68 1.83 -16.36 4.32
CA ALA A 68 2.47 -17.16 3.27
C ALA A 68 3.45 -18.16 3.90
N GLY A 69 3.30 -19.45 3.58
CA GLY A 69 4.27 -20.48 4.01
C GLY A 69 4.42 -20.69 5.52
N GLY A 70 3.44 -20.25 6.34
CA GLY A 70 3.53 -20.28 7.81
C GLY A 70 4.10 -19.01 8.43
N GLU A 71 4.49 -18.03 7.61
CA GLU A 71 4.96 -16.71 8.06
C GLU A 71 3.88 -15.64 7.83
N GLU A 72 3.83 -14.66 8.73
CA GLU A 72 2.97 -13.48 8.62
C GLU A 72 3.79 -12.25 8.19
N ILE A 73 3.47 -11.71 7.02
CA ILE A 73 3.88 -10.36 6.64
C ILE A 73 2.89 -9.40 7.28
N ARG A 74 3.38 -8.55 8.18
CA ARG A 74 2.62 -7.44 8.76
C ARG A 74 3.42 -6.16 8.65
N ARG A 75 2.90 -5.19 7.89
CA ARG A 75 3.53 -3.90 7.64
C ARG A 75 2.51 -2.77 7.79
N SER A 76 2.98 -1.60 8.22
CA SER A 76 2.17 -0.38 8.27
C SER A 76 2.91 0.76 7.61
N ILE A 77 2.19 1.53 6.78
CA ILE A 77 2.73 2.74 6.14
C ILE A 77 1.85 3.94 6.47
N LYS A 78 2.47 5.12 6.57
CA LYS A 78 1.74 6.37 6.84
C LYS A 78 1.13 6.89 5.55
N VAL A 79 -0.11 7.35 5.66
CA VAL A 79 -0.94 7.74 4.53
C VAL A 79 -1.38 9.19 4.74
N PRO A 80 -1.10 10.10 3.79
CA PRO A 80 -1.64 11.46 3.82
C PRO A 80 -3.17 11.49 3.77
N ASN A 81 -3.80 12.49 4.37
CA ASN A 81 -5.27 12.60 4.32
C ASN A 81 -5.82 12.80 2.90
N GLU A 82 -4.99 13.34 1.99
CA GLU A 82 -5.37 13.70 0.62
C GLU A 82 -5.45 12.52 -0.37
N VAL A 83 -5.07 11.30 0.04
CA VAL A 83 -5.00 10.12 -0.86
C VAL A 83 -6.20 9.17 -0.73
N GLU A 84 -7.39 9.65 -0.35
CA GLU A 84 -8.62 8.84 -0.29
C GLU A 84 -9.05 8.25 -1.64
N ALA A 85 -8.85 8.98 -2.74
CA ALA A 85 -9.28 8.55 -4.07
C ALA A 85 -8.67 7.20 -4.51
N PRO A 86 -7.35 6.95 -4.33
CA PRO A 86 -6.77 5.62 -4.57
C PRO A 86 -7.41 4.47 -3.79
N PHE A 87 -7.73 4.68 -2.51
CA PHE A 87 -8.35 3.63 -1.67
C PHE A 87 -9.75 3.28 -2.14
N ARG A 88 -10.57 4.30 -2.46
CA ARG A 88 -11.91 4.07 -3.05
C ARG A 88 -11.83 3.29 -4.37
N LYS A 89 -10.87 3.64 -5.25
CA LYS A 89 -10.66 2.94 -6.54
C LYS A 89 -10.18 1.50 -6.43
N THR A 90 -9.69 1.10 -5.25
CA THR A 90 -9.17 -0.25 -4.98
C THR A 90 -10.11 -1.07 -4.10
N GLY A 91 -11.20 -0.46 -3.63
CA GLY A 91 -12.17 -1.07 -2.72
C GLY A 91 -11.59 -1.30 -1.32
N ILE A 92 -10.58 -0.50 -0.93
CA ILE A 92 -10.06 -0.47 0.43
C ILE A 92 -10.85 0.61 1.16
N THR A 93 -11.73 0.19 2.05
CA THR A 93 -12.49 1.08 2.93
C THR A 93 -11.75 1.26 4.26
N PRO A 94 -11.81 2.46 4.88
CA PRO A 94 -11.50 2.62 6.29
C PRO A 94 -12.44 1.80 7.18
#